data_AF-A0A090S091-F1
#
_entry.id   AF-A0A090S091-F1
#
_cell.length_a   1.000
_cell.length_b   1.000
_cell.length_c   1.000
_cell.angle_alpha   90.00
_cell.angle_beta   90.00
_cell.angle_gamma   90.00
#
_symmetry.space_group_name_H-M   'P 1'
#
loop_
_entity.id
_entity.type
_entity.pdbx_description
1 polymer ?
#
loop_
_entity_poly.entity_id
_entity_poly.type
_entity_poly.pdbx_seq_one_letter_code
_entity_poly.pdbx_strand_id
1 'polypeptide(L)'
;MIYYNPSSVMSMGVILFQVYMAVLFVWIGMIFRKPIMDVLGSKFDFVETILLKLEKIENGLELFLGFLAIVLAAYTGFLLSALKTYPMLNNPVLPILFLFSSLSSGAAASLLFGILVFKEDSHSPSVKCS
;
A
#
# COMPACT_ATOMS: atom_id res chain seq x y z
N MET A 1 -27.25 -3.21 -10.90
CA MET A 1 -27.02 -2.14 -11.89
C MET A 1 -26.02 -1.18 -11.29
N ILE A 2 -24.77 -1.19 -11.76
CA ILE A 2 -23.75 -0.25 -11.27
C ILE A 2 -23.60 0.83 -12.34
N TYR A 3 -24.18 2.00 -12.09
CA TYR A 3 -23.98 3.21 -12.90
C TYR A 3 -22.75 3.93 -12.36
N TYR A 4 -21.57 3.61 -12.92
CA TYR A 4 -20.36 4.40 -12.69
C TYR A 4 -20.38 5.59 -13.64
N ASN A 5 -20.59 6.79 -13.12
CA ASN A 5 -20.42 8.03 -13.88
C ASN A 5 -18.99 8.54 -13.64
N PRO A 6 -18.06 8.39 -14.62
CA PRO A 6 -16.62 8.66 -14.45
C PRO A 6 -16.27 10.15 -14.29
N SER A 7 -17.26 11.05 -14.27
CA SER A 7 -17.06 12.50 -14.11
C SER A 7 -17.03 12.98 -12.66
N SER A 8 -17.22 12.10 -11.67
CA SER A 8 -17.28 12.48 -10.24
C SER A 8 -15.99 12.14 -9.51
N VAL A 9 -15.41 13.14 -8.83
CA VAL A 9 -14.13 13.02 -8.12
C VAL A 9 -14.21 11.85 -7.12
N MET A 10 -15.25 11.80 -6.30
CA MET A 10 -15.48 10.72 -5.33
C MET A 10 -15.45 9.29 -5.93
N SER A 11 -16.05 9.08 -7.09
CA SER A 11 -16.07 7.78 -7.78
C SER A 11 -14.70 7.35 -8.26
N MET A 12 -13.88 8.30 -8.70
CA MET A 12 -12.51 8.04 -9.16
C MET A 12 -11.61 7.59 -8.01
N GLY A 13 -11.83 8.14 -6.81
CA GLY A 13 -11.19 7.69 -5.59
C GLY A 13 -11.52 6.24 -5.23
N VAL A 14 -12.79 5.84 -5.31
CA VAL A 14 -13.22 4.47 -5.00
C VAL A 14 -12.60 3.46 -5.97
N ILE A 15 -12.58 3.75 -7.27
CA ILE A 15 -11.94 2.89 -8.27
C ILE A 15 -10.44 2.75 -7.99
N LEU A 16 -9.76 3.87 -7.69
CA LEU A 16 -8.32 3.86 -7.44
C LEU A 16 -7.97 3.06 -6.17
N PHE A 17 -8.77 3.22 -5.09
CA PHE A 17 -8.67 2.39 -3.89
C PHE A 17 -8.94 0.91 -4.19
N GLN A 18 -9.95 0.60 -4.99
CA GLN A 18 -10.32 -0.78 -5.32
C GLN A 18 -9.20 -1.47 -6.10
N VAL A 19 -8.63 -0.79 -7.10
CA VAL A 19 -7.49 -1.32 -7.88
C VAL A 19 -6.27 -1.49 -6.98
N TYR A 20 -5.97 -0.51 -6.12
CA TYR A 20 -4.86 -0.60 -5.17
C TYR A 20 -4.98 -1.82 -4.25
N MET A 21 -6.15 -2.00 -3.64
CA MET A 21 -6.38 -3.15 -2.75
C MET A 21 -6.25 -4.48 -3.50
N ALA A 22 -6.80 -4.58 -4.72
CA ALA A 22 -6.69 -5.80 -5.52
C ALA A 22 -5.23 -6.16 -5.83
N VAL A 23 -4.44 -5.18 -6.27
CA VAL A 23 -3.01 -5.37 -6.57
C VAL A 23 -2.22 -5.71 -5.30
N LEU A 24 -2.53 -5.03 -4.19
CA LEU A 24 -1.90 -5.28 -2.89
C LEU A 24 -2.14 -6.71 -2.42
N PHE A 25 -3.38 -7.22 -2.52
CA PHE A 25 -3.69 -8.61 -2.16
C PHE A 25 -2.92 -9.62 -3.01
N VAL A 26 -2.80 -9.37 -4.33
CA VAL A 26 -2.00 -10.20 -5.22
C VAL A 26 -0.53 -10.18 -4.80
N TRP A 27 0.01 -9.01 -4.48
CA TRP A 27 1.40 -8.85 -4.04
C TRP A 27 1.69 -9.55 -2.71
N ILE A 28 0.80 -9.42 -1.72
CA ILE A 28 0.89 -10.18 -0.45
C ILE A 28 0.85 -11.69 -0.72
N GLY A 29 -0.03 -12.14 -1.61
CA GLY A 29 -0.11 -13.55 -2.01
C GLY A 29 1.19 -14.09 -2.61
N MET A 30 1.92 -13.25 -3.38
CA MET A 30 3.23 -13.61 -3.91
C MET A 30 4.31 -13.67 -2.82
N ILE A 31 4.34 -12.71 -1.89
CA ILE A 31 5.29 -12.70 -0.77
C ILE A 31 5.11 -13.93 0.13
N PHE A 32 3.86 -14.24 0.49
CA PHE A 32 3.55 -15.38 1.36
C PHE A 32 3.43 -16.70 0.59
N ARG A 33 4.01 -16.79 -0.62
CA ARG A 33 3.93 -18.00 -1.43
C ARG A 33 4.34 -19.28 -0.71
N LYS A 34 5.48 -19.23 -0.02
CA LYS A 34 6.08 -20.40 0.62
C LYS A 34 5.16 -20.93 1.74
N PRO A 35 4.72 -20.11 2.69
CA PRO A 35 3.75 -20.57 3.69
C PRO A 35 2.40 -20.94 3.09
N ILE A 36 1.95 -20.30 1.99
CA ILE A 36 0.72 -20.70 1.30
C ILE A 36 0.86 -22.10 0.70
N MET A 37 1.98 -22.41 0.04
CA MET A 37 2.24 -23.74 -0.53
C MET A 37 2.39 -24.82 0.56
N ASP A 38 3.00 -24.47 1.69
CA ASP A 38 3.18 -25.38 2.82
C ASP A 38 1.83 -25.73 3.49
N VAL A 39 0.94 -24.75 3.63
CA VAL A 39 -0.42 -24.96 4.17
C VAL A 39 -1.35 -25.66 3.17
N LEU A 40 -1.22 -25.35 1.88
CA LEU A 40 -2.11 -25.88 0.84
C LEU A 40 -1.72 -27.30 0.39
N GLY A 41 -0.47 -27.72 0.63
CA GLY A 41 0.07 -29.02 0.23
C GLY A 41 0.11 -29.22 -1.28
N SER A 42 0.68 -30.34 -1.73
CA SER A 42 0.88 -30.71 -3.15
C SER A 42 -0.40 -30.91 -3.97
N LYS A 43 -1.57 -30.48 -3.48
CA LYS A 43 -2.88 -30.73 -4.07
C LYS A 43 -3.19 -29.83 -5.28
N PHE A 44 -2.42 -28.76 -5.52
CA PHE A 44 -2.69 -27.81 -6.59
C PHE A 44 -1.42 -27.39 -7.35
N ASP A 45 -0.90 -28.29 -8.17
CA ASP A 45 0.21 -28.06 -9.11
C ASP A 45 -0.05 -26.86 -10.06
N PHE A 46 -1.33 -26.60 -10.35
CA PHE A 46 -1.78 -25.44 -11.12
C PHE A 46 -1.56 -24.10 -10.38
N VAL A 47 -1.73 -24.09 -9.06
CA VAL A 47 -1.50 -22.89 -8.23
C VAL A 47 -0.02 -22.57 -8.19
N GLU A 48 0.85 -23.58 -8.05
CA GLU A 48 2.31 -23.41 -8.13
C GLU A 48 2.75 -22.82 -9.48
N THR A 49 2.20 -23.33 -10.58
CA THR A 49 2.48 -22.81 -11.93
C THR A 49 2.05 -21.35 -12.10
N ILE A 50 0.87 -20.98 -11.59
CA ILE A 50 0.40 -19.59 -11.61
C ILE A 50 1.30 -18.71 -10.74
N LEU A 51 1.68 -19.20 -9.57
CA LEU A 51 2.52 -18.46 -8.63
C LEU A 51 3.91 -18.16 -9.21
N LEU A 52 4.53 -19.15 -9.85
CA LEU A 52 5.82 -18.99 -10.52
C LEU A 52 5.76 -17.98 -11.68
N LYS A 53 4.63 -17.92 -12.40
CA LYS A 53 4.42 -16.89 -13.43
C LYS A 53 4.22 -15.52 -12.81
N LEU A 54 3.52 -15.44 -11.68
CA LEU A 54 3.31 -14.20 -10.93
C LEU A 54 4.62 -13.65 -10.35
N GLU A 55 5.49 -14.51 -9.82
CA GLU A 55 6.81 -14.16 -9.29
C GLU A 55 7.70 -13.47 -10.35
N LYS A 56 7.62 -13.90 -11.63
CA LYS A 56 8.33 -13.22 -12.72
C LYS A 56 7.87 -11.79 -12.96
N ILE A 57 6.63 -11.47 -12.59
CA ILE A 57 6.02 -10.15 -12.75
C ILE A 57 6.11 -9.35 -11.44
N GLU A 58 6.59 -9.96 -10.34
CA GLU A 58 6.67 -9.35 -9.00
C GLU A 58 7.33 -7.98 -9.02
N ASN A 59 8.52 -7.84 -9.61
CA ASN A 59 9.22 -6.56 -9.72
C ASN A 59 8.38 -5.48 -10.41
N GLY A 60 7.67 -5.84 -11.48
CA GLY A 60 6.80 -4.92 -12.20
C GLY A 60 5.56 -4.56 -11.37
N LEU A 61 4.99 -5.54 -10.67
CA LEU A 61 3.83 -5.34 -9.81
C LEU A 61 4.15 -4.52 -8.57
N GLU A 62 5.33 -4.71 -7.97
CA GLU A 62 5.83 -3.93 -6.84
C GLU A 62 6.03 -2.47 -7.23
N LEU A 63 6.70 -2.20 -8.35
CA LEU A 63 6.87 -0.85 -8.87
C LEU A 63 5.51 -0.20 -9.18
N PHE A 64 4.60 -0.96 -9.80
CA PHE A 64 3.25 -0.48 -10.10
C PHE A 64 2.44 -0.20 -8.83
N LEU A 65 2.52 -1.06 -7.83
CA LEU A 65 1.87 -0.91 -6.53
C LEU A 65 2.42 0.32 -5.78
N GLY A 66 3.73 0.52 -5.80
CA GLY A 66 4.38 1.71 -5.23
C GLY A 66 3.95 3.00 -5.94
N PHE A 67 3.89 3.00 -7.27
CA PHE A 67 3.35 4.13 -8.03
C PHE A 67 1.89 4.41 -7.67
N LEU A 68 1.07 3.36 -7.60
CA LEU A 68 -0.35 3.49 -7.27
C LEU A 68 -0.57 4.00 -5.83
N ALA A 69 0.29 3.60 -4.89
CA ALA A 69 0.29 4.12 -3.52
C ALA A 69 0.56 5.63 -3.47
N ILE A 70 1.56 6.11 -4.24
CA ILE A 70 1.89 7.54 -4.32
C ILE A 70 0.71 8.32 -4.91
N VAL A 71 0.13 7.84 -6.03
CA VAL A 71 -1.03 8.47 -6.66
C VAL A 71 -2.22 8.51 -5.71
N LEU A 72 -2.49 7.42 -5.00
CA LEU A 72 -3.58 7.31 -4.03
C LEU A 72 -3.43 8.28 -2.86
N ALA A 73 -2.23 8.39 -2.29
CA ALA A 73 -1.96 9.29 -1.18
C ALA A 73 -1.97 10.77 -1.62
N ALA A 74 -1.43 11.09 -2.80
CA ALA A 74 -1.55 12.43 -3.39
C ALA A 74 -3.01 12.81 -3.64
N TYR A 75 -3.80 11.87 -4.18
CA TYR A 75 -5.23 12.05 -4.43
C TYR A 75 -6.02 12.25 -3.13
N THR A 76 -5.71 11.49 -2.09
CA THR A 76 -6.31 11.65 -0.75
C THR A 76 -5.98 13.01 -0.16
N GLY A 77 -4.72 13.44 -0.22
CA GLY A 77 -4.30 14.78 0.20
C GLY A 77 -4.98 15.90 -0.60
N PHE A 78 -5.15 15.71 -1.91
CA PHE A 78 -5.85 16.66 -2.78
C PHE A 78 -7.35 16.76 -2.45
N LEU A 79 -8.03 15.64 -2.19
CA LEU A 79 -9.43 15.64 -1.75
C LEU A 79 -9.63 16.36 -0.42
N LEU A 80 -8.73 16.15 0.55
CA LEU A 80 -8.74 16.88 1.83
C LEU A 80 -8.47 18.38 1.62
N SER A 81 -7.63 18.74 0.64
CA SER A 81 -7.37 20.13 0.28
C SER A 81 -8.55 20.81 -0.42
N ALA A 82 -9.37 20.06 -1.16
CA ALA A 82 -10.48 20.57 -1.96
C ALA A 82 -11.82 20.65 -1.20
N LEU A 83 -11.96 19.92 -0.09
CA LEU A 83 -13.11 20.05 0.81
C LEU A 83 -13.06 21.41 1.52
N LYS A 84 -14.02 22.29 1.18
CA LYS A 84 -14.20 23.68 1.66
C LYS A 84 -13.53 23.95 3.02
N THR A 85 -12.39 24.64 3.05
CA THR A 85 -11.98 25.61 4.10
C THR A 85 -10.59 26.24 3.86
N TYR A 86 -9.70 25.71 3.01
CA TYR A 86 -8.33 26.27 2.92
C TYR A 86 -7.97 26.83 1.53
N PRO A 87 -8.04 28.17 1.34
CA PRO A 87 -7.47 28.87 0.18
C PRO A 87 -5.94 28.94 0.30
N MET A 88 -5.29 27.79 0.50
CA MET A 88 -3.84 27.59 0.43
C MET A 88 -3.47 26.92 -0.91
N LEU A 89 -4.31 27.13 -1.93
CA LEU A 89 -4.26 26.49 -3.25
C LEU A 89 -3.52 27.37 -4.25
N ASN A 90 -2.25 27.66 -3.97
CA ASN A 90 -1.30 28.06 -5.01
C ASN A 90 0.01 27.27 -4.94
N ASN A 91 0.10 26.27 -4.05
CA ASN A 91 1.33 25.49 -3.90
C ASN A 91 0.99 24.04 -3.52
N PRO A 92 1.47 23.00 -4.24
CA PRO A 92 1.22 21.57 -4.00
C PRO A 92 1.77 21.01 -2.67
N VAL A 93 1.95 21.86 -1.66
CA VAL A 93 2.54 21.53 -0.37
C VAL A 93 1.68 20.52 0.40
N LEU A 94 0.34 20.63 0.32
CA LEU A 94 -0.54 19.79 1.15
C LEU A 94 -0.54 18.30 0.74
N PRO A 95 -0.62 17.93 -0.55
CA PRO A 95 -0.43 16.54 -0.99
C PRO A 95 0.95 15.98 -0.65
N ILE A 96 2.01 16.80 -0.76
CA ILE A 96 3.39 16.37 -0.47
C ILE A 96 3.57 16.13 1.03
N LEU A 97 3.08 17.01 1.88
CA LEU A 97 3.13 16.83 3.34
C LEU A 97 2.34 15.60 3.79
N PHE A 98 1.17 15.36 3.17
CA PHE A 98 0.39 14.15 3.44
C PHE A 98 1.16 12.87 3.06
N LEU A 99 1.81 12.88 1.88
CA LEU A 99 2.68 11.77 1.45
C LEU A 99 3.81 11.49 2.45
N PHE A 100 4.60 12.50 2.81
CA PHE A 100 5.69 12.34 3.78
C PHE A 100 5.20 11.88 5.15
N SER A 101 4.08 12.44 5.63
CA SER A 101 3.47 12.03 6.89
C SER A 101 3.01 10.57 6.84
N SER A 102 2.37 10.15 5.74
CA SER A 102 1.91 8.76 5.59
C SER A 102 3.06 7.77 5.55
N LEU A 103 4.17 8.11 4.88
CA LEU A 103 5.38 7.29 4.83
C LEU A 103 6.05 7.18 6.19
N SER A 104 6.20 8.31 6.90
CA SER A 104 6.80 8.34 8.24
C SER A 104 5.97 7.55 9.26
N SER A 105 4.65 7.74 9.28
CA SER A 105 3.76 6.96 10.16
C SER A 105 3.73 5.48 9.79
N GLY A 106 3.81 5.13 8.51
CA GLY A 106 3.93 3.74 8.05
C GLY A 106 5.21 3.07 8.54
N ALA A 107 6.35 3.76 8.45
CA ALA A 107 7.63 3.28 8.97
C ALA A 107 7.62 3.16 10.51
N ALA A 108 7.05 4.12 11.22
CA ALA A 108 6.90 4.03 12.67
C ALA A 108 5.99 2.86 13.08
N ALA A 109 4.91 2.62 12.35
CA ALA A 109 4.01 1.49 12.59
C ALA A 109 4.66 0.13 12.34
N SER A 110 5.48 0.00 11.29
CA SER A 110 6.21 -1.25 11.02
C SER A 110 7.29 -1.52 12.08
N LEU A 111 7.99 -0.48 12.55
CA LEU A 111 8.92 -0.58 13.68
C LEU A 111 8.22 -1.00 14.98
N LEU A 112 7.09 -0.37 15.31
CA LEU A 112 6.29 -0.70 16.47
C LEU A 112 5.79 -2.15 16.39
N PHE A 113 5.29 -2.57 15.24
CA PHE A 113 4.87 -3.96 15.00
C PHE A 113 6.04 -4.95 15.16
N GLY A 114 7.22 -4.61 14.67
CA GLY A 114 8.44 -5.39 14.88
C GLY A 114 8.77 -5.57 16.36
N ILE A 115 8.76 -4.48 17.14
CA ILE A 115 9.03 -4.51 18.59
C ILE A 115 7.97 -5.34 19.34
N LEU A 116 6.68 -5.20 19.01
CA LEU A 116 5.61 -5.94 19.68
C LEU A 116 5.61 -7.44 19.35
N VAL A 117 5.91 -7.82 18.10
CA VAL A 117 5.85 -9.22 17.64
C VAL A 117 7.14 -9.98 17.97
N PHE A 118 8.31 -9.36 17.76
CA PHE A 118 9.60 -9.99 18.05
C PHE A 118 10.05 -9.80 19.50
N LYS A 119 9.36 -8.94 20.28
CA LYS A 119 9.59 -8.78 21.72
C LYS A 119 11.04 -8.43 22.04
N GLU A 120 11.63 -7.54 21.23
CA GLU A 120 13.00 -7.07 21.41
C GLU A 120 13.10 -6.28 22.73
N ASP A 121 14.02 -6.69 23.62
CA ASP A 121 14.27 -6.00 24.89
C ASP A 121 14.64 -4.53 24.64
N SER A 122 14.05 -3.63 25.42
CA SER A 122 14.16 -2.16 25.34
C SER A 122 15.58 -1.57 25.54
N HIS A 123 16.64 -2.38 25.45
CA HIS A 123 18.02 -2.03 25.75
C HIS A 123 19.04 -2.50 24.70
N SER A 124 18.66 -2.46 23.43
CA SER A 124 19.60 -2.58 22.30
C SER A 124 20.02 -1.17 21.81
N PRO A 125 21.30 -0.95 21.47
CA PRO A 125 21.89 0.36 21.18
C PRO A 125 21.37 1.05 19.89
N SER A 126 20.46 0.43 19.15
CA SER A 126 19.88 0.97 17.92
C SER A 126 18.76 2.01 18.14
N VAL A 127 18.34 2.27 19.39
CA VAL A 127 17.34 3.32 19.75
C VAL A 127 18.00 4.67 20.09
N LYS A 128 19.28 4.87 19.76
CA LYS A 128 19.85 6.22 19.77
C LYS A 128 19.50 6.91 18.46
N CYS A 129 18.39 7.65 18.50
CA CYS A 129 18.11 8.73 17.58
C CYS A 129 19.35 9.64 17.52
N SER A 130 19.93 9.78 16.31
CA SER A 130 20.71 10.97 15.97
C SER A 130 19.78 12.08 15.53
#